data_AF-F2F446-F1
#
_entry.id   AF-F2F446-F1
#
_cell.length_a   1.000
_cell.length_b   1.000
_cell.length_c   1.000
_cell.angle_alpha   90.00
_cell.angle_beta   90.00
_cell.angle_gamma   90.00
#
_symmetry.space_group_name_H-M   'P 1'
#
loop_
_entity.id
_entity.type
_entity.pdbx_description
1 polymer ?
#
loop_
_entity_poly.entity_id
_entity_poly.type
_entity_poly.pdbx_seq_one_letter_code
_entity_poly.pdbx_strand_id
1 'polypeptide(L)'
;MFKTLKKRIKNEKGLSLVELLAVIVIMAIIAAIAIPAIGNIINTSRDKSQVSDALSIIAGAKLAHIENGCGDTGCAEGNEKGNLEEFVDGKDVSTVTVTLDGSEWKISNYTFNFKSKDFKDQTPTTEADLKALID
;
A
#
# COMPACT_ATOMS: atom_id res chain seq x y z
N MET A 1 7.75 -9.02 58.96
CA MET A 1 8.19 -9.27 57.57
C MET A 1 8.12 -8.04 56.64
N PHE A 2 7.39 -6.96 56.97
CA PHE A 2 7.22 -5.76 56.12
C PHE A 2 8.42 -4.78 56.05
N LYS A 3 9.49 -4.97 56.83
CA LYS A 3 10.62 -4.02 56.91
C LYS A 3 11.54 -4.07 55.68
N THR A 4 11.55 -5.19 54.97
CA THR A 4 12.39 -5.42 53.78
C THR A 4 11.82 -4.78 52.52
N LEU A 5 10.50 -4.64 52.40
CA LEU A 5 9.82 -4.04 51.26
C LEU A 5 9.99 -2.50 51.24
N LYS A 6 9.89 -1.86 52.42
CA LYS A 6 10.10 -0.41 52.59
C LYS A 6 11.53 0.05 52.26
N LYS A 7 12.51 -0.86 52.30
CA LYS A 7 13.93 -0.56 52.01
C LYS A 7 14.25 -0.56 50.52
N ARG A 8 13.46 -1.26 49.67
CA ARG A 8 13.65 -1.28 48.22
C ARG A 8 13.18 0.00 47.53
N ILE A 9 12.06 0.58 47.99
CA ILE A 9 11.50 1.86 47.47
C ILE A 9 12.41 3.05 47.81
N LYS A 10 13.23 2.96 48.86
CA LYS A 10 14.15 4.02 49.28
C LYS A 10 15.50 4.00 48.54
N ASN A 11 15.70 3.04 47.63
CA ASN A 11 16.90 2.86 46.83
C ASN A 11 16.72 3.25 45.36
N GLU A 12 15.65 3.99 45.04
CA GLU A 12 15.50 4.71 43.78
C GLU A 12 16.52 5.86 43.76
N LYS A 13 17.77 5.54 43.41
CA LYS A 13 18.71 6.55 42.94
C LYS A 13 18.11 7.11 41.65
N GLY A 14 17.35 8.19 41.77
CA GLY A 14 16.68 8.83 40.65
C GLY A 14 17.70 9.18 39.57
N LEU A 15 17.35 8.88 38.32
CA LEU A 15 18.05 9.36 37.13
C LEU A 15 18.26 10.88 37.24
N SER A 16 19.46 11.35 36.93
CA SER A 16 19.73 12.77 36.86
C SER A 16 18.95 13.37 35.69
N LEU A 17 18.43 14.59 35.84
CA LEU A 17 17.79 15.32 34.73
C LEU A 17 18.75 15.47 33.54
N VAL A 18 20.06 15.53 33.80
CA VAL A 18 21.09 15.63 32.75
C VAL A 18 21.19 14.33 31.94
N GLU A 19 21.00 13.17 32.56
CA GLU A 19 21.03 11.88 31.85
C GLU A 19 19.82 11.73 30.94
N LEU A 20 18.64 12.12 31.42
CA LEU A 20 17.43 12.18 30.59
C LEU A 20 17.56 13.18 29.45
N LEU A 21 18.18 14.34 29.69
CA LEU A 21 18.44 15.36 28.68
C LEU A 21 19.34 14.84 27.55
N ALA A 22 20.42 14.12 27.88
CA ALA A 22 21.33 13.58 26.88
C ALA A 22 20.61 12.59 25.92
N VAL A 23 19.70 11.77 26.44
CA VAL A 23 18.96 10.78 25.63
C VAL A 23 17.99 11.47 24.67
N ILE A 24 17.22 12.47 25.12
CA ILE A 24 16.28 13.19 24.24
C ILE A 24 17.00 13.97 23.14
N VAL A 25 18.20 14.51 23.41
CA VAL A 25 19.01 15.21 22.40
C VAL A 25 19.45 14.23 21.31
N ILE A 26 19.93 13.05 21.68
CA ILE A 26 20.34 12.04 20.70
C ILE A 26 19.12 11.55 19.90
N MET A 27 17.98 11.30 20.54
CA MET A 27 16.74 10.92 19.86
C MET A 27 16.25 12.01 18.88
N ALA A 28 16.40 13.29 19.24
CA ALA A 28 16.00 14.40 18.37
C ALA A 28 16.85 14.44 17.09
N ILE A 29 18.17 14.22 17.19
CA ILE A 29 19.07 14.19 16.03
C ILE A 29 18.71 13.01 15.10
N ILE A 30 18.48 11.82 15.68
CA ILE A 30 18.07 10.63 14.90
C ILE A 30 16.71 10.88 14.23
N ALA A 31 15.74 11.41 14.98
CA ALA A 31 14.39 11.68 14.47
C ALA A 31 14.40 12.68 13.31
N ALA A 32 15.24 13.71 13.36
CA ALA A 32 15.34 14.72 12.31
C ALA A 32 15.67 14.12 10.92
N ILE A 33 16.54 13.11 10.87
CA ILE A 33 16.91 12.42 9.61
C ILE A 33 15.92 11.29 9.29
N ALA A 34 15.46 10.57 10.32
CA ALA A 34 14.60 9.39 10.15
C ALA A 34 13.19 9.74 9.65
N ILE A 35 12.58 10.84 10.13
CA ILE A 35 11.19 11.19 9.80
C ILE A 35 11.00 11.41 8.28
N PRO A 36 11.82 12.24 7.59
CA PRO A 36 11.69 12.41 6.14
C PRO A 36 11.94 11.11 5.37
N ALA A 37 12.95 10.32 5.78
CA ALA A 37 13.32 9.08 5.11
C ALA A 37 12.20 8.03 5.20
N ILE A 38 11.67 7.78 6.40
CA ILE A 38 10.56 6.86 6.63
C ILE A 38 9.30 7.34 5.92
N GLY A 39 9.03 8.65 5.92
CA GLY A 39 7.91 9.23 5.18
C GLY A 39 7.95 8.91 3.68
N ASN A 40 9.14 9.02 3.06
CA ASN A 40 9.29 8.65 1.66
C ASN A 40 9.08 7.14 1.43
N ILE A 41 9.67 6.29 2.26
CA ILE A 41 9.52 4.82 2.17
C ILE A 41 8.04 4.41 2.29
N ILE A 42 7.30 5.01 3.24
CA ILE A 42 5.87 4.75 3.41
C ILE A 42 5.07 5.16 2.17
N ASN A 43 5.38 6.32 1.57
CA ASN A 43 4.69 6.76 0.36
C ASN A 43 4.97 5.81 -0.81
N THR A 44 6.23 5.45 -1.06
CA THR A 44 6.59 4.49 -2.11
C THR A 44 5.95 3.12 -1.87
N SER A 45 5.88 2.65 -0.62
CA SER A 45 5.21 1.39 -0.28
C SER A 45 3.71 1.43 -0.53
N ARG A 46 3.05 2.56 -0.26
CA ARG A 46 1.62 2.76 -0.56
C ARG A 46 1.38 2.80 -2.06
N ASP A 47 2.22 3.51 -2.80
CA ASP A 47 2.13 3.61 -4.25
C ASP A 47 2.33 2.23 -4.91
N LYS A 48 3.34 1.45 -4.48
CA LYS A 48 3.53 0.06 -4.93
C LYS A 48 2.33 -0.84 -4.58
N SER A 49 1.69 -0.64 -3.42
CA SER A 49 0.46 -1.37 -3.07
C SER A 49 -0.66 -1.06 -4.06
N GLN A 50 -0.85 0.21 -4.44
CA GLN A 50 -1.88 0.59 -5.42
C GLN A 50 -1.64 -0.05 -6.79
N VAL A 51 -0.38 -0.16 -7.22
CA VAL A 51 -0.02 -0.86 -8.47
C VAL A 51 -0.28 -2.36 -8.35
N SER A 52 0.10 -2.97 -7.23
CA SER A 52 -0.15 -4.40 -6.95
C SER A 52 -1.65 -4.70 -6.90
N ASP A 53 -2.45 -3.75 -6.39
CA ASP A 53 -3.89 -3.85 -6.35
C ASP A 53 -4.50 -3.85 -7.76
N ALA A 54 -4.06 -2.94 -8.62
CA ALA A 54 -4.46 -2.90 -10.03
C ALA A 54 -4.07 -4.19 -10.77
N LEU A 55 -2.87 -4.72 -10.54
CA LEU A 55 -2.43 -6.00 -11.12
C LEU A 55 -3.28 -7.17 -10.65
N SER A 56 -3.68 -7.17 -9.38
CA SER A 56 -4.57 -8.20 -8.82
C SER A 56 -5.96 -8.14 -9.47
N ILE A 57 -6.47 -6.93 -9.73
CA ILE A 57 -7.74 -6.72 -10.45
C ILE A 57 -7.64 -7.25 -11.88
N ILE A 58 -6.55 -6.96 -12.60
CA ILE A 58 -6.31 -7.50 -13.95
C ILE A 58 -6.23 -9.03 -13.92
N ALA A 59 -5.59 -9.62 -12.91
CA ALA A 59 -5.53 -11.07 -12.75
C ALA A 59 -6.93 -11.68 -12.51
N GLY A 60 -7.75 -11.06 -11.66
CA GLY A 60 -9.15 -11.45 -11.48
C GLY A 60 -9.96 -11.36 -12.77
N ALA A 61 -9.79 -10.27 -13.53
CA ALA A 61 -10.45 -10.08 -14.83
C ALA A 61 -10.05 -11.14 -15.86
N LYS A 62 -8.77 -11.56 -15.87
CA LYS A 62 -8.31 -12.67 -16.73
C LYS A 62 -8.99 -14.00 -16.37
N LEU A 63 -9.12 -14.29 -15.08
CA LEU A 63 -9.81 -15.50 -14.62
C LEU A 63 -11.29 -15.45 -15.00
N ALA A 64 -11.95 -14.32 -14.73
CA ALA A 64 -13.34 -14.09 -15.09
C ALA A 64 -13.58 -14.25 -16.61
N HIS A 65 -12.66 -13.75 -17.44
CA HIS A 65 -12.73 -13.92 -18.90
C HIS A 65 -12.62 -15.39 -19.33
N ILE A 66 -11.74 -16.19 -18.70
CA ILE A 66 -11.62 -17.63 -18.98
C ILE A 66 -12.87 -18.39 -18.56
N GLU A 67 -13.50 -18.01 -17.45
CA GLU A 67 -14.71 -18.65 -16.92
C GLU A 67 -16.00 -18.16 -17.60
N ASN A 68 -15.91 -17.34 -18.65
CA ASN A 68 -17.05 -16.68 -19.32
C ASN A 68 -17.88 -15.77 -18.39
N GLY A 69 -17.26 -15.32 -17.28
CA GLY A 69 -17.76 -14.30 -16.37
C GLY A 69 -17.43 -12.86 -16.81
N CYS A 70 -16.91 -12.68 -18.02
CA CYS A 70 -16.73 -11.40 -18.69
C CYS A 70 -16.98 -11.54 -20.19
N GLY A 71 -17.11 -10.42 -20.91
CA GLY A 71 -17.27 -10.44 -22.37
C GLY A 71 -15.97 -10.75 -23.12
N ASP A 72 -16.07 -10.93 -24.44
CA ASP A 72 -14.93 -11.25 -25.32
C ASP A 72 -13.83 -10.18 -25.30
N THR A 73 -14.21 -8.94 -24.98
CA THR A 73 -13.30 -7.78 -24.92
C THR A 73 -12.88 -7.42 -23.49
N GLY A 74 -13.23 -8.24 -22.49
CA GLY A 74 -12.88 -8.05 -21.09
C GLY A 74 -14.07 -7.76 -20.17
N CYS A 75 -13.75 -7.29 -18.96
CA CYS A 75 -14.69 -7.04 -17.87
C CYS A 75 -15.00 -5.53 -17.80
N ALA A 76 -16.11 -5.11 -18.40
CA ALA A 76 -16.57 -3.72 -18.35
C ALA A 76 -17.81 -3.55 -17.47
N GLU A 77 -17.95 -2.34 -16.90
CA GLU A 77 -19.07 -1.89 -16.09
C GLU A 77 -20.39 -2.03 -16.88
N GLY A 78 -21.41 -2.67 -16.28
CA GLY A 78 -22.72 -2.86 -16.90
C GLY A 78 -22.88 -4.08 -17.81
N ASN A 79 -21.92 -5.01 -17.85
CA ASN A 79 -22.14 -6.30 -18.52
C ASN A 79 -23.10 -7.19 -17.72
N GLU A 80 -24.13 -7.74 -18.37
CA GLU A 80 -25.08 -8.71 -17.80
C GLU A 80 -24.42 -10.00 -17.30
N LYS A 81 -23.15 -10.25 -17.68
CA LYS A 81 -22.32 -11.39 -17.25
C LYS A 81 -21.12 -11.00 -16.37
N GLY A 82 -20.93 -9.74 -15.99
CA GLY A 82 -19.63 -9.19 -15.58
C GLY A 82 -19.45 -8.88 -14.09
N ASN A 83 -19.51 -9.86 -13.20
CA ASN A 83 -19.23 -9.63 -11.78
C ASN A 83 -17.74 -9.80 -11.49
N LEU A 84 -16.93 -8.78 -11.80
CA LEU A 84 -15.50 -8.76 -11.43
C LEU A 84 -15.30 -8.88 -9.91
N GLU A 85 -16.31 -8.46 -9.13
CA GLU A 85 -16.36 -8.58 -7.67
C GLU A 85 -16.24 -10.03 -7.17
N GLU A 86 -16.65 -11.03 -7.95
CA GLU A 86 -16.52 -12.44 -7.55
C GLU A 86 -15.09 -12.97 -7.70
N PHE A 87 -14.28 -12.29 -8.50
CA PHE A 87 -12.92 -12.69 -8.86
C PHE A 87 -11.84 -11.83 -8.19
N VAL A 88 -12.25 -10.79 -7.45
CA VAL A 88 -11.34 -9.88 -6.76
C VAL A 88 -11.76 -9.75 -5.29
N ASP A 89 -10.93 -10.26 -4.39
CA ASP A 89 -11.23 -10.23 -2.96
C ASP A 89 -10.88 -8.88 -2.31
N GLY A 90 -11.78 -8.38 -1.47
CA GLY A 90 -11.57 -7.23 -0.59
C GLY A 90 -11.34 -5.88 -1.30
N LYS A 91 -11.67 -5.76 -2.58
CA LYS A 91 -11.50 -4.54 -3.39
C LYS A 91 -12.83 -4.08 -3.92
N ASP A 92 -13.09 -2.78 -3.80
CA ASP A 92 -14.20 -2.15 -4.49
C ASP A 92 -13.83 -1.98 -5.98
N VAL A 93 -14.48 -2.77 -6.83
CA VAL A 93 -14.24 -2.80 -8.28
C VAL A 93 -15.46 -2.33 -9.07
N SER A 94 -16.47 -1.77 -8.40
CA SER A 94 -17.78 -1.48 -8.99
C SER A 94 -17.71 -0.54 -10.20
N THR A 95 -16.71 0.34 -10.26
CA THR A 95 -16.50 1.29 -11.36
C THR A 95 -15.29 0.95 -12.24
N VAL A 96 -14.53 -0.08 -11.89
CA VAL A 96 -13.26 -0.41 -12.55
C VAL A 96 -13.55 -1.26 -13.78
N THR A 97 -12.90 -0.92 -14.90
CA THR A 97 -13.04 -1.67 -16.15
C THR A 97 -11.70 -2.23 -16.58
N VAL A 98 -11.71 -3.49 -17.03
CA VAL A 98 -10.52 -4.18 -17.53
C VAL A 98 -10.79 -4.67 -18.94
N THR A 99 -10.07 -4.13 -19.91
CA THR A 99 -10.27 -4.38 -21.34
C THR A 99 -9.10 -5.18 -21.91
N LEU A 100 -9.41 -6.12 -22.80
CA LEU A 100 -8.43 -6.82 -23.62
C LEU A 100 -8.35 -6.15 -25.00
N ASP A 101 -7.21 -5.52 -25.30
CA ASP A 101 -6.93 -4.89 -26.59
C ASP A 101 -5.85 -5.70 -27.33
N GLY A 102 -6.29 -6.58 -28.23
CA GLY A 102 -5.42 -7.56 -28.87
C GLY A 102 -4.87 -8.58 -27.86
N SER A 103 -3.61 -8.39 -27.47
CA SER A 103 -2.92 -9.24 -26.47
C SER A 103 -2.61 -8.50 -25.16
N GLU A 104 -2.99 -7.23 -25.04
CA GLU A 104 -2.67 -6.40 -23.88
C GLU A 104 -3.89 -6.18 -23.00
N TRP A 105 -3.71 -6.41 -21.70
CA TRP A 105 -4.72 -6.12 -20.69
C TRP A 105 -4.56 -4.69 -20.18
N LYS A 106 -5.64 -3.93 -20.22
CA LYS A 106 -5.69 -2.53 -19.82
C LYS A 106 -6.68 -2.34 -18.69
N ILE A 107 -6.31 -1.54 -17.69
CA ILE A 107 -7.21 -1.11 -16.62
C ILE A 107 -7.65 0.33 -16.88
N SER A 108 -8.92 0.60 -16.66
CA SER A 108 -9.57 1.90 -16.84
C SER A 108 -10.49 2.19 -15.65
N ASN A 109 -10.75 3.48 -15.40
CA ASN A 109 -11.51 3.98 -14.24
C ASN A 109 -10.90 3.60 -12.86
N TYR A 110 -9.66 3.13 -12.81
CA TYR A 110 -8.91 2.97 -11.56
C TYR A 110 -8.12 4.23 -11.25
N THR A 111 -8.35 4.85 -10.09
CA THR A 111 -7.67 6.09 -9.69
C THR A 111 -6.40 5.78 -8.92
N PHE A 112 -5.24 6.06 -9.52
CA PHE A 112 -3.97 6.07 -8.80
C PHE A 112 -3.80 7.39 -8.05
N ASN A 113 -3.46 7.33 -6.77
CA ASN A 113 -3.20 8.52 -5.94
C ASN A 113 -1.77 8.46 -5.41
N PHE A 114 -0.83 8.52 -6.36
CA PHE A 114 0.58 8.41 -6.07
C PHE A 114 1.10 9.65 -5.33
N LYS A 115 1.80 9.41 -4.22
CA LYS A 115 2.34 10.49 -3.37
C LYS A 115 3.85 10.56 -3.38
N SER A 116 4.54 9.47 -3.69
CA SER A 116 5.98 9.44 -3.82
C SER A 116 6.41 10.14 -5.10
N LYS A 117 7.63 10.71 -5.09
CA LYS A 117 8.20 11.35 -6.27
C LYS A 117 8.43 10.37 -7.41
N ASP A 118 8.61 9.09 -7.09
CA ASP A 118 8.95 8.05 -8.07
C ASP A 118 7.74 7.67 -8.94
N PHE A 119 6.51 7.97 -8.51
CA PHE A 119 5.27 7.56 -9.18
C PHE A 119 4.33 8.73 -9.55
N LYS A 120 4.58 9.94 -9.05
CA LYS A 120 3.65 11.10 -9.12
C LYS A 120 3.17 11.47 -10.53
N ASP A 121 3.98 11.20 -11.55
CA ASP A 121 3.69 11.57 -12.95
C ASP A 121 3.28 10.37 -13.81
N GLN A 122 3.06 9.21 -13.20
CA GLN A 122 2.73 7.99 -13.90
C GLN A 122 1.22 7.74 -13.88
N THR A 123 0.69 7.42 -15.05
CA THR A 123 -0.68 6.93 -15.22
C THR A 123 -0.62 5.59 -15.95
N PRO A 124 -0.23 4.51 -15.26
CA PRO A 124 -0.12 3.20 -15.88
C PRO A 124 -1.52 2.74 -16.29
N THR A 125 -1.65 2.35 -17.56
CA THR A 125 -2.93 1.88 -18.12
C THR A 125 -2.85 0.43 -18.57
N THR A 126 -1.66 -0.04 -18.95
CA THR A 126 -1.45 -1.43 -19.35
C THR A 126 -0.86 -2.27 -18.21
N GLU A 127 -1.08 -3.59 -18.26
CA GLU A 127 -0.42 -4.54 -17.35
C GLU A 127 1.11 -4.47 -17.43
N ALA A 128 1.66 -4.23 -18.63
CA ALA A 128 3.10 -4.10 -18.82
C ALA A 128 3.66 -2.88 -18.09
N ASP A 129 2.97 -1.73 -18.21
CA ASP A 129 3.34 -0.52 -17.49
C ASP A 129 3.32 -0.77 -15.98
N LEU A 130 2.22 -1.35 -15.46
CA LEU A 130 2.08 -1.64 -14.04
C LEU A 130 3.19 -2.54 -13.50
N LYS A 131 3.59 -3.58 -14.26
CA LYS A 131 4.69 -4.46 -13.87
C LYS A 131 6.03 -3.72 -13.79
N ALA A 132 6.30 -2.85 -14.77
CA ALA A 132 7.52 -2.05 -14.80
C ALA A 132 7.67 -1.08 -13.62
N LEU A 133 6.59 -0.80 -12.88
CA LEU A 133 6.62 0.08 -11.71
C LEU A 133 6.92 -0.63 -10.39
N ILE A 134 6.79 -1.96 -10.34
CA ILE A 134 7.04 -2.74 -9.14
C ILE A 134 8.44 -3.38 -9.18
N ASP A 135 8.91 -3.72 -10.39
CA ASP A 135 10.28 -4.16 -10.68
C ASP A 135 11.34 -3.14 -10.25
#